data_AF-A0A971G025-F1
#
_entry.id   AF-A0A971G025-F1
#
_cell.length_a   1.000
_cell.length_b   1.000
_cell.length_c   1.000
_cell.angle_alpha   90.00
_cell.angle_beta   90.00
_cell.angle_gamma   90.00
#
_symmetry.space_group_name_H-M   'P 1'
#
loop_
_entity.id
_entity.type
_entity.pdbx_description
1 polymer ?
#
loop_
_entity_poly.entity_id
_entity_poly.type
_entity_poly.pdbx_seq_one_letter_code
_entity_poly.pdbx_strand_id
1 'polypeptide(L)'
;MSPLAARDPNETDEDREAAQAGQDRPILTAIDHVGIAVRDLPAALDTYRDAFGAVVEFREELPDDGVEVALLKVGESFVQLLTPVDDDSPVAAFLDERGEGVHHVAYRVDDVAAALAQLTEAGLEPIDEEPRAGSRDTSIAFVHPGGTQGTLILLVEG
;
A
#
# COMPACT_ATOMS: atom_id res chain seq x y z
N MET A 1 16.19 21.50 17.02
CA MET A 1 15.18 22.35 17.68
C MET A 1 14.58 23.23 16.61
N SER A 2 13.40 22.87 16.11
CA SER A 2 12.70 23.68 15.12
C SER A 2 12.20 24.96 15.79
N PRO A 3 12.31 26.15 15.17
CA PRO A 3 11.78 27.36 15.78
C PRO A 3 10.26 27.25 15.83
N LEU A 4 9.68 27.44 17.03
CA LEU A 4 8.26 27.68 17.20
C LEU A 4 7.88 28.86 16.31
N ALA A 5 7.04 28.63 15.30
CA ALA A 5 6.45 29.70 14.52
C ALA A 5 5.76 30.68 15.49
N ALA A 6 5.97 31.98 15.29
CA ALA A 6 5.38 33.01 16.12
C ALA A 6 3.86 32.96 16.01
N ARG A 7 3.17 32.96 17.16
CA ARG A 7 1.71 32.92 17.26
C ARG A 7 1.08 34.14 16.60
N ASP A 8 0.04 33.93 15.79
CA ASP A 8 -0.85 35.00 15.38
C ASP A 8 -1.68 35.42 16.62
N PRO A 9 -1.59 36.68 17.07
CA PRO A 9 -2.31 37.17 18.24
C PRO A 9 -3.83 37.24 18.03
N ASN A 10 -4.32 37.01 16.82
CA ASN A 10 -5.74 37.12 16.46
C ASN A 10 -6.40 35.77 16.14
N GLU A 11 -5.66 34.67 16.22
CA GLU A 11 -6.16 33.31 16.03
C GLU A 11 -6.94 32.86 17.27
N THR A 12 -8.21 32.51 17.09
CA THR A 12 -9.06 32.04 18.18
C THR A 12 -8.79 30.57 18.49
N ASP A 13 -9.16 30.12 19.69
CA ASP A 13 -9.04 28.71 20.04
C ASP A 13 -9.99 27.82 19.19
N GLU A 14 -11.10 28.37 18.67
CA GLU A 14 -11.96 27.70 17.69
C GLU A 14 -11.29 27.59 16.31
N ASP A 15 -10.55 28.61 15.88
CA ASP A 15 -9.76 28.55 14.63
C ASP A 15 -8.65 27.50 14.74
N ARG A 16 -8.06 27.34 15.94
CA ARG A 16 -7.07 26.30 16.24
C ARG A 16 -7.67 24.92 16.24
N GLU A 17 -8.79 24.73 16.93
CA GLU A 17 -9.49 23.44 16.96
C GLU A 17 -9.96 23.03 15.55
N ALA A 18 -10.39 23.98 14.71
CA ALA A 18 -10.74 23.72 13.32
C ALA A 18 -9.50 23.40 12.44
N ALA A 19 -8.39 24.12 12.63
CA ALA A 19 -7.13 23.85 11.93
C ALA A 19 -6.51 22.51 12.34
N GLN A 20 -6.61 22.15 13.62
CA GLN A 20 -6.12 20.91 14.21
C GLN A 20 -7.02 19.73 13.83
N ALA A 21 -8.35 19.90 13.81
CA ALA A 21 -9.29 18.89 13.30
C ALA A 21 -9.12 18.59 11.79
N GLY A 22 -8.55 19.51 11.02
CA GLY A 22 -8.12 19.28 9.63
C GLY A 22 -6.77 18.55 9.50
N GLN A 23 -5.97 18.49 10.56
CA GLN A 23 -4.61 17.93 10.62
C GLN A 23 -4.51 16.65 11.48
N ASP A 24 -5.56 16.29 12.23
CA ASP A 24 -5.55 15.19 13.22
C ASP A 24 -6.14 13.87 12.71
N ARG A 25 -6.66 13.80 11.48
CA ARG A 25 -7.11 12.51 10.92
C ARG A 25 -5.91 11.70 10.43
N PRO A 26 -5.76 10.43 10.85
CA PRO A 26 -4.68 9.60 10.35
C PRO A 26 -4.82 9.43 8.83
N ILE A 27 -3.72 9.62 8.10
CA ILE A 27 -3.66 9.42 6.64
C ILE A 27 -4.10 8.00 6.27
N LEU A 28 -3.65 7.01 7.06
CA LEU A 28 -3.96 5.61 6.87
C LEU A 28 -5.26 5.26 7.60
N THR A 29 -6.21 4.67 6.89
CA THR A 29 -7.54 4.35 7.45
C THR A 29 -7.71 2.86 7.78
N ALA A 30 -7.05 1.98 7.02
CA ALA A 30 -7.05 0.54 7.25
C ALA A 30 -5.86 -0.14 6.55
N ILE A 31 -5.60 -1.42 6.90
CA ILE A 31 -4.83 -2.30 6.02
C ILE A 31 -5.77 -2.74 4.89
N ASP A 32 -5.38 -2.50 3.64
CA ASP A 32 -6.07 -3.08 2.50
C ASP A 32 -5.65 -4.54 2.34
N HIS A 33 -4.34 -4.77 2.13
CA HIS A 33 -3.80 -6.11 1.99
C HIS A 33 -2.33 -6.22 2.41
N VAL A 34 -1.89 -7.46 2.63
CA VAL A 34 -0.47 -7.82 2.71
C VAL A 34 -0.14 -8.65 1.47
N GLY A 35 0.79 -8.15 0.65
CA GLY A 35 1.26 -8.83 -0.55
C GLY A 35 2.32 -9.87 -0.24
N ILE A 36 2.14 -11.09 -0.73
CA ILE A 36 3.08 -12.21 -0.58
C ILE A 36 3.44 -12.72 -1.98
N ALA A 37 4.69 -12.45 -2.38
CA ALA A 37 5.21 -12.91 -3.66
C ALA A 37 5.43 -14.43 -3.61
N VAL A 38 4.92 -15.12 -4.63
CA VAL A 38 5.02 -16.58 -4.79
C VAL A 38 5.45 -16.92 -6.22
N ARG A 39 6.16 -18.03 -6.41
CA ARG A 39 6.59 -18.49 -7.75
C ARG A 39 5.50 -19.27 -8.48
N ASP A 40 4.62 -19.92 -7.73
CA ASP A 40 3.53 -20.73 -8.28
C ASP A 40 2.23 -20.36 -7.56
N LEU A 41 1.44 -19.49 -8.20
CA LEU A 41 0.18 -19.02 -7.65
C LEU A 41 -0.83 -20.17 -7.43
N PRO A 42 -1.08 -21.10 -8.38
CA PRO A 42 -1.91 -22.28 -8.13
C PRO A 42 -1.49 -23.09 -6.90
N ALA A 43 -0.20 -23.40 -6.73
CA ALA A 43 0.29 -24.19 -5.60
C ALA A 43 0.14 -23.44 -4.27
N ALA A 44 0.38 -22.13 -4.27
CA ALA A 44 0.15 -21.29 -3.11
C ALA A 44 -1.35 -21.25 -2.74
N LEU A 45 -2.24 -21.09 -3.73
CA LEU A 45 -3.68 -21.11 -3.52
C LEU A 45 -4.17 -22.44 -2.93
N ASP A 46 -3.68 -23.57 -3.45
CA ASP A 46 -4.00 -24.89 -2.89
C ASP A 46 -3.53 -25.00 -1.44
N THR A 47 -2.33 -24.50 -1.11
CA THR A 47 -1.83 -24.47 0.28
C THR A 47 -2.75 -23.67 1.19
N TYR A 48 -3.13 -22.45 0.79
CA TYR A 48 -3.98 -21.60 1.62
C TYR A 48 -5.41 -22.16 1.75
N ARG A 49 -5.97 -22.72 0.68
CA ARG A 49 -7.27 -23.37 0.71
C ARG A 49 -7.26 -24.59 1.63
N ASP A 50 -6.29 -25.48 1.47
CA ASP A 50 -6.31 -26.79 2.12
C ASP A 50 -5.86 -26.71 3.59
N ALA A 51 -4.93 -25.82 3.92
CA ALA A 51 -4.43 -25.66 5.29
C ALA A 51 -5.27 -24.70 6.13
N PHE A 52 -5.77 -23.61 5.53
CA PHE A 52 -6.43 -22.53 6.27
C PHE A 52 -7.90 -22.33 5.90
N GLY A 53 -8.43 -23.08 4.92
CA GLY A 53 -9.79 -22.90 4.43
C GLY A 53 -10.00 -21.56 3.72
N ALA A 54 -8.94 -20.97 3.17
CA ALA A 54 -9.01 -19.66 2.53
C ALA A 54 -9.93 -19.68 1.31
N VAL A 55 -10.65 -18.57 1.11
CA VAL A 55 -11.53 -18.35 -0.04
C VAL A 55 -10.91 -17.25 -0.90
N VAL A 56 -10.79 -17.52 -2.20
CA VAL A 56 -10.40 -16.51 -3.19
C VAL A 56 -11.59 -15.61 -3.43
N GLU A 57 -11.47 -14.36 -3.03
CA GLU A 57 -12.50 -13.33 -3.24
C GLU A 57 -12.38 -12.72 -4.63
N PHE A 58 -11.14 -12.55 -5.11
CA PHE A 58 -10.85 -11.87 -6.36
C PHE A 58 -9.54 -12.36 -6.96
N ARG A 59 -9.45 -12.37 -8.28
CA ARG A 59 -8.25 -12.72 -9.04
C ARG A 59 -8.21 -11.89 -10.32
N GLU A 60 -7.04 -11.36 -10.63
CA GLU A 60 -6.84 -10.46 -11.77
C GLU A 60 -5.41 -10.55 -12.28
N GLU A 61 -5.26 -10.47 -13.59
CA GLU A 61 -3.98 -10.25 -14.24
C GLU A 61 -3.84 -8.75 -14.51
N LEU A 62 -2.68 -8.19 -14.15
CA LEU A 62 -2.32 -6.79 -14.35
C LEU A 62 -1.09 -6.74 -15.26
N PRO A 63 -1.28 -6.78 -16.59
CA PRO A 63 -0.17 -6.85 -17.54
C PRO A 63 0.76 -5.64 -17.47
N ASP A 64 0.21 -4.45 -17.19
CA ASP A 64 1.01 -3.21 -17.07
C ASP A 64 1.94 -3.23 -15.86
N ASP A 65 1.60 -4.00 -14.82
CA ASP A 65 2.43 -4.24 -13.63
C ASP A 65 3.25 -5.54 -13.73
N GLY A 66 3.06 -6.34 -14.78
CA GLY A 66 3.73 -7.63 -14.96
C GLY A 66 3.38 -8.66 -13.87
N VAL A 67 2.16 -8.63 -13.32
CA VAL A 67 1.76 -9.54 -12.22
C VAL A 67 0.37 -10.14 -12.41
N GLU A 68 0.18 -11.34 -11.86
CA GLU A 68 -1.13 -11.92 -11.58
C GLU A 68 -1.32 -11.98 -10.07
N VAL A 69 -2.51 -11.56 -9.59
CA VAL A 69 -2.82 -11.47 -8.16
C VAL A 69 -4.08 -12.25 -7.81
N ALA A 70 -4.11 -12.82 -6.61
CA ALA A 70 -5.29 -13.41 -5.99
C ALA A 70 -5.46 -12.89 -4.56
N LEU A 71 -6.66 -12.42 -4.23
CA LEU A 71 -7.01 -11.88 -2.91
C LEU A 71 -7.77 -12.91 -2.09
N LEU A 72 -7.23 -13.22 -0.92
CA LEU A 72 -7.82 -14.09 0.08
C LEU A 72 -8.37 -13.23 1.22
N LYS A 73 -9.69 -13.24 1.43
CA LYS A 73 -10.35 -12.38 2.44
C LYS A 73 -9.96 -12.81 3.86
N VAL A 74 -9.51 -11.87 4.69
CA VAL A 74 -9.20 -12.08 6.11
C VAL A 74 -9.73 -10.90 6.94
N GLY A 75 -10.88 -11.11 7.59
CA GLY A 75 -11.58 -10.00 8.27
C GLY A 75 -11.94 -8.93 7.25
N GLU A 76 -11.56 -7.67 7.52
CA GLU A 76 -11.79 -6.56 6.59
C GLU A 76 -10.67 -6.39 5.53
N SER A 77 -9.53 -7.06 5.70
CA SER A 77 -8.36 -6.95 4.82
C SER A 77 -8.20 -8.20 3.94
N PHE A 78 -7.10 -8.23 3.17
CA PHE A 78 -6.75 -9.38 2.34
C PHE A 78 -5.30 -9.85 2.55
N VAL A 79 -5.08 -11.14 2.34
CA VAL A 79 -3.77 -11.64 1.90
C VAL A 79 -3.79 -11.63 0.37
N GLN A 80 -2.86 -10.92 -0.26
CA GLN A 80 -2.69 -10.94 -1.71
C GLN A 80 -1.54 -11.87 -2.05
N LEU A 81 -1.85 -12.96 -2.73
CA LEU A 81 -0.82 -13.78 -3.38
C LEU A 81 -0.55 -13.18 -4.75
N LEU A 82 0.70 -12.91 -5.07
CA LEU A 82 1.09 -12.32 -6.35
C LEU A 82 2.27 -13.08 -6.97
N THR A 83 2.18 -13.33 -8.28
CA THR A 83 3.20 -14.01 -9.08
C THR A 83 3.53 -13.16 -10.31
N PRO A 84 4.78 -13.14 -10.80
CA PRO A 84 5.09 -12.48 -12.06
C PRO A 84 4.41 -13.19 -13.23
N VAL A 85 3.99 -12.45 -14.26
CA VAL A 85 3.54 -13.03 -15.54
C VAL A 85 4.64 -13.14 -16.59
N ASP A 86 5.74 -12.41 -16.39
CA ASP A 86 6.93 -12.41 -17.23
C ASP A 86 8.21 -12.16 -16.40
N ASP A 87 9.37 -12.33 -17.04
CA ASP A 87 10.68 -12.19 -16.41
C ASP A 87 11.08 -10.72 -16.15
N ASP A 88 10.42 -9.75 -16.78
CA ASP A 88 10.70 -8.31 -16.63
C ASP A 88 9.92 -7.71 -15.44
N SER A 89 9.00 -8.49 -14.85
CA SER A 89 8.21 -8.12 -13.67
C SER A 89 9.08 -7.71 -12.46
N PRO A 90 8.75 -6.61 -11.76
CA PRO A 90 9.40 -6.27 -10.49
C PRO A 90 9.30 -7.37 -9.43
N VAL A 91 8.23 -8.18 -9.48
CA VAL A 91 8.04 -9.31 -8.56
C VAL A 91 8.99 -10.46 -8.92
N ALA A 92 9.31 -10.68 -10.20
CA ALA A 92 10.31 -11.66 -10.60
C ALA A 92 11.68 -11.30 -10.00
N ALA A 93 12.09 -10.03 -10.12
CA ALA A 93 13.32 -9.54 -9.50
C ALA A 93 13.33 -9.72 -7.98
N PHE A 94 12.23 -9.39 -7.29
CA PHE A 94 12.10 -9.63 -5.84
C PHE A 94 12.27 -11.11 -5.49
N LEU A 95 11.60 -12.01 -6.21
CA LEU A 95 11.64 -13.44 -5.96
C LEU A 95 13.05 -14.02 -6.15
N ASP A 96 13.82 -13.51 -7.10
CA ASP A 96 15.18 -13.96 -7.36
C ASP A 96 16.19 -13.43 -6.34
N GLU A 97 16.00 -12.21 -5.86
CA GLU A 97 16.86 -11.63 -4.83
C GLU A 97 16.56 -12.15 -3.42
N ARG A 98 15.28 -12.35 -3.10
CA ARG A 98 14.82 -12.58 -1.71
C ARG A 98 14.09 -13.90 -1.49
N GLY A 99 13.67 -14.58 -2.56
CA GLY A 99 12.78 -15.74 -2.48
C GLY A 99 11.33 -15.33 -2.26
N GLU A 100 10.47 -16.34 -2.09
CA GLU A 100 9.05 -16.13 -1.76
C GLU A 100 8.89 -15.51 -0.37
N GLY A 101 7.87 -14.66 -0.20
CA GLY A 101 7.60 -14.03 1.08
C GLY A 101 6.82 -12.73 0.98
N VAL A 102 6.69 -12.04 2.12
CA VAL A 102 6.01 -10.74 2.19
C VAL A 102 6.76 -9.72 1.33
N HIS A 103 6.07 -9.20 0.32
CA HIS A 103 6.57 -8.24 -0.64
C HIS A 103 6.28 -6.80 -0.20
N HIS A 104 5.04 -6.53 0.21
CA HIS A 104 4.60 -5.18 0.57
C HIS A 104 3.43 -5.22 1.56
N VAL A 105 3.16 -4.07 2.18
CA VAL A 105 1.94 -3.82 2.95
C VAL A 105 1.18 -2.68 2.32
N ALA A 106 -0.10 -2.90 2.05
CA ALA A 106 -0.97 -1.92 1.44
C ALA A 106 -1.93 -1.30 2.47
N TYR A 107 -2.01 0.02 2.49
CA TYR A 107 -2.90 0.77 3.36
C TYR A 107 -3.93 1.56 2.57
N ARG A 108 -5.16 1.58 3.08
CA ARG A 108 -6.22 2.43 2.56
C ARG A 108 -5.97 3.88 2.95
N VAL A 109 -6.22 4.77 1.99
CA VAL A 109 -6.22 6.23 2.15
C VAL A 109 -7.45 6.80 1.47
N ASP A 110 -7.88 7.99 1.90
CA ASP A 110 -9.04 8.66 1.31
C ASP A 110 -8.72 9.30 -0.06
N ASP A 111 -7.46 9.72 -0.26
CA ASP A 111 -6.95 10.34 -1.49
C ASP A 111 -5.45 10.03 -1.62
N VAL A 112 -5.04 9.28 -2.64
CA VAL A 112 -3.63 8.87 -2.83
C VAL A 112 -2.72 10.05 -3.16
N ALA A 113 -3.17 11.01 -3.96
CA ALA A 113 -2.35 12.16 -4.34
C ALA A 113 -2.05 13.04 -3.12
N ALA A 114 -3.08 13.31 -2.29
CA ALA A 114 -2.93 14.05 -1.06
C ALA A 114 -2.05 13.30 -0.04
N ALA A 115 -2.19 11.97 0.06
CA ALA A 115 -1.34 11.15 0.92
C ALA A 115 0.13 11.18 0.47
N LEU A 116 0.41 11.04 -0.83
CA LEU A 116 1.76 11.14 -1.37
C LEU A 116 2.42 12.48 -1.05
N ALA A 117 1.69 13.59 -1.24
CA ALA A 117 2.20 14.92 -0.93
C ALA A 117 2.59 15.04 0.55
N GLN A 118 1.71 14.60 1.46
CA GLN A 118 1.97 14.63 2.90
C GLN A 118 3.15 13.74 3.31
N LEU A 119 3.27 12.54 2.74
CA LEU A 119 4.39 11.63 3.02
C LEU A 119 5.72 12.18 2.49
N THR A 120 5.69 12.85 1.33
CA THR A 120 6.85 13.55 0.77
C THR A 120 7.30 14.70 1.66
N GLU A 121 6.36 15.51 2.16
CA GLU A 121 6.65 16.58 3.12
C GLU A 121 7.22 16.04 4.44
N ALA A 122 6.80 14.83 4.85
CA ALA A 122 7.35 14.11 6.00
C ALA A 122 8.73 13.48 5.74
N GLY A 123 9.29 13.61 4.54
CA GLY A 123 10.61 13.12 4.17
C GLY A 123 10.65 11.65 3.72
N LEU A 124 9.51 11.05 3.41
CA LEU A 124 9.46 9.76 2.72
C LEU A 124 9.61 9.96 1.21
N GLU A 125 10.11 8.93 0.54
CA GLU A 125 10.39 8.95 -0.89
C GLU A 125 9.32 8.12 -1.64
N PRO A 126 8.45 8.74 -2.45
CA PRO A 126 7.57 8.01 -3.35
C PRO A 126 8.37 7.24 -4.41
N ILE A 127 7.88 6.06 -4.80
CA ILE A 127 8.32 5.37 -6.02
C ILE A 127 7.51 5.88 -7.21
N ASP A 128 6.18 5.98 -7.03
CA ASP A 128 5.30 6.57 -8.02
C ASP A 128 5.18 8.08 -7.74
N GLU A 129 5.50 8.92 -8.74
CA GLU A 129 5.38 10.38 -8.63
C GLU A 129 3.91 10.85 -8.67
N GLU A 130 3.04 10.09 -9.34
CA GLU A 130 1.60 10.33 -9.44
C GLU A 130 0.82 9.02 -9.22
N PRO A 131 -0.42 9.07 -8.71
CA PRO A 131 -1.25 7.87 -8.58
C PRO A 131 -1.50 7.21 -9.94
N ARG A 132 -1.57 5.88 -9.94
CA ARG A 132 -1.84 5.07 -11.13
C ARG A 132 -2.91 4.01 -10.85
N ALA A 133 -3.44 3.40 -11.90
CA ALA A 133 -4.41 2.32 -11.75
C ALA A 133 -3.78 1.10 -11.08
N GLY A 134 -4.56 0.44 -10.21
CA GLY A 134 -4.22 -0.83 -9.57
C GLY A 134 -5.36 -1.84 -9.67
N SER A 135 -5.21 -2.99 -9.00
CA SER A 135 -6.24 -4.05 -9.00
C SER A 135 -7.60 -3.53 -8.51
N ARG A 136 -8.69 -4.19 -8.91
CA ARG A 136 -10.07 -3.87 -8.43
C ARG A 136 -10.49 -2.40 -8.66
N ASP A 137 -10.09 -1.83 -9.81
CA ASP A 137 -10.40 -0.44 -10.17
C ASP A 137 -9.94 0.60 -9.11
N THR A 138 -8.83 0.33 -8.42
CA THR A 138 -8.28 1.23 -7.39
C THR A 138 -7.28 2.22 -7.98
N SER A 139 -7.08 3.34 -7.27
CA SER A 139 -5.97 4.25 -7.46
C SER A 139 -4.87 3.91 -6.44
N ILE A 140 -3.63 3.79 -6.90
CA ILE A 140 -2.52 3.32 -6.06
C ILE A 140 -1.23 4.14 -6.25
N ALA A 141 -0.36 4.08 -5.23
CA ALA A 141 1.02 4.55 -5.34
C ALA A 141 1.93 3.86 -4.32
N PHE A 142 3.16 3.55 -4.73
CA PHE A 142 4.18 2.95 -3.88
C PHE A 142 5.07 4.00 -3.22
N VAL A 143 5.50 3.69 -1.99
CA VAL A 143 6.47 4.47 -1.21
C VAL A 143 7.69 3.60 -0.90
N HIS A 144 8.87 4.15 -1.13
CA HIS A 144 10.14 3.44 -1.09
C HIS A 144 10.47 2.93 0.33
N PRO A 145 11.01 1.69 0.48
CA PRO A 145 11.28 1.08 1.78
C PRO A 145 12.31 1.81 2.66
N GLY A 146 13.09 2.73 2.09
CA GLY A 146 14.15 3.46 2.77
C GLY A 146 13.69 4.28 3.98
N GLY A 147 12.45 4.77 3.98
CA GLY A 147 11.86 5.54 5.08
C GLY A 147 10.87 4.76 5.96
N THR A 148 10.54 3.53 5.58
CA THR A 148 9.41 2.75 6.14
C THR A 148 9.89 1.44 6.78
N GLN A 149 11.00 1.52 7.53
CA GLN A 149 11.60 0.38 8.24
C GLN A 149 11.89 -0.83 7.33
N GLY A 150 12.25 -0.58 6.07
CA GLY A 150 12.54 -1.62 5.09
C GLY A 150 11.31 -2.27 4.47
N THR A 151 10.10 -1.74 4.71
CA THR A 151 8.84 -2.28 4.17
C THR A 151 8.40 -1.48 2.96
N LEU A 152 8.21 -2.12 1.82
CA LEU A 152 7.56 -1.49 0.68
C LEU A 152 6.09 -1.20 1.03
N ILE A 153 5.68 0.06 0.95
CA ILE A 153 4.32 0.49 1.27
C ILE A 153 3.57 0.80 -0.02
N LEU A 154 2.34 0.31 -0.12
CA LEU A 154 1.39 0.64 -1.16
C LEU A 154 0.23 1.45 -0.56
N LEU A 155 -0.09 2.60 -1.16
CA LEU A 155 -1.31 3.35 -0.85
C LEU A 155 -2.41 2.90 -1.79
N VAL A 156 -3.64 2.78 -1.27
CA VAL A 156 -4.81 2.32 -2.02
C VAL A 156 -6.01 3.22 -1.74
N GLU A 157 -6.60 3.77 -2.79
CA GLU A 157 -7.87 4.51 -2.78
C GLU A 157 -8.88 3.77 -3.67
N GLY A 158 -10.10 3.54 -3.17
CA GLY A 158 -11.16 2.80 -3.86
C GLY A 158 -11.91 1.80 -3.00
#